data_AF-A0AAW8KY03-F1
#
_entry.id   AF-A0AAW8KY03-F1
#
_cell.length_a   1.000
_cell.length_b   1.000
_cell.length_c   1.000
_cell.angle_alpha   90.00
_cell.angle_beta   90.00
_cell.angle_gamma   90.00
#
_symmetry.space_group_name_H-M   'P 1'
#
loop_
_entity.id
_entity.type
_entity.pdbx_description
1 polymer ?
#
loop_
_entity_poly.entity_id
_entity_poly.type
_entity_poly.pdbx_seq_one_letter_code
_entity_poly.pdbx_strand_id
1 'polypeptide(L)'
;MYVYDLNFDSTVQAGGLPQRFRKLKSEKKIKQFLVKRRGYKTPDFGRMILDLRNLGWSHEKISYVLDVSPSAISSWATGSIPNYEHGDAFIDLWRSETGISREPREGEWATYQYEIGQLKLL
;
A
#
# COMPACT_ATOMS: atom_id res chain seq x y z
N MET A 1 0.92 13.61 -6.46
CA MET A 1 0.71 12.18 -6.78
C MET A 1 1.01 11.98 -8.25
N TYR A 2 2.15 11.38 -8.61
CA TYR A 2 2.37 10.98 -10.00
C TYR A 2 1.57 9.70 -10.24
N VAL A 3 0.37 9.85 -10.76
CA VAL A 3 -0.38 8.74 -11.35
C VAL A 3 0.40 8.37 -12.61
N TYR A 4 1.26 7.36 -12.53
CA TYR A 4 1.76 6.72 -13.74
C TYR A 4 0.62 5.89 -14.32
N ASP A 5 -0.36 6.59 -14.90
CA ASP A 5 -1.30 6.00 -15.84
C ASP A 5 -0.48 5.48 -17.01
N LEU A 6 -0.20 4.18 -16.99
CA LEU A 6 0.19 3.45 -18.19
C LEU A 6 -1.02 3.24 -19.13
N ASN A 7 -2.17 3.82 -18.78
CA ASN A 7 -3.15 4.28 -19.74
C ASN A 7 -2.57 5.51 -20.45
N PHE A 8 -1.56 5.25 -21.30
CA PHE A 8 -1.15 6.22 -22.30
C PHE A 8 -2.40 6.47 -23.14
N ASP A 9 -3.02 7.61 -22.93
CA ASP A 9 -4.15 8.09 -23.69
C ASP A 9 -3.83 7.88 -25.17
N SER A 10 -4.63 7.05 -25.85
CA SER A 10 -4.43 6.72 -27.26
C SER A 10 -4.55 7.94 -28.18
N THR A 11 -4.85 9.11 -27.62
CA THR A 11 -5.12 10.34 -28.34
C THR A 11 -4.02 11.40 -28.24
N VAL A 12 -2.92 11.18 -27.49
CA VAL A 12 -1.81 12.15 -27.43
C VAL A 12 -0.56 11.65 -28.17
N GLN A 13 -0.35 12.30 -29.32
CA GLN A 13 0.81 12.36 -30.22
C GLN A 13 0.91 11.33 -31.36
N ALA A 14 1.03 11.91 -32.56
CA ALA A 14 1.19 11.34 -33.89
C ALA A 14 2.48 10.51 -34.11
N GLY A 15 2.80 9.61 -33.19
CA GLY A 15 3.97 8.72 -33.27
C GLY A 15 3.90 7.67 -32.18
N GLY A 16 3.08 6.62 -32.38
CA GLY A 16 2.87 5.58 -31.36
C GLY A 16 4.17 4.95 -30.85
N LEU A 17 4.11 4.31 -29.67
CA LEU A 17 5.24 3.71 -28.94
C LEU A 17 6.39 3.21 -29.84
N PRO A 18 7.65 3.63 -29.63
CA PRO A 18 8.78 3.15 -30.40
C PRO A 18 8.83 1.62 -30.46
N GLN A 19 9.17 1.05 -31.62
CA GLN A 19 9.07 -0.40 -31.89
C GLN A 19 9.78 -1.29 -30.86
N ARG A 20 10.87 -0.79 -30.26
CA ARG A 20 11.60 -1.42 -29.14
C ARG A 20 10.73 -1.70 -27.90
N PHE A 21 9.81 -0.80 -27.55
CA PHE A 21 8.89 -0.97 -26.41
C PHE A 21 7.70 -1.88 -26.75
N ARG A 22 7.33 -2.00 -28.03
CA ARG A 22 6.32 -2.96 -28.50
C ARG A 22 6.83 -4.40 -28.38
N LYS A 23 8.12 -4.63 -28.71
CA LYS A 23 8.78 -5.93 -28.50
C LYS A 23 8.80 -6.32 -27.02
N LEU A 24 9.17 -5.40 -26.12
CA LEU A 24 9.13 -5.61 -24.67
C LEU A 24 7.74 -6.05 -24.17
N LYS A 25 6.64 -5.40 -24.60
CA LYS A 25 5.27 -5.82 -24.21
C LYS A 25 4.87 -7.21 -24.72
N SER A 26 5.53 -7.73 -25.76
CA SER A 26 5.24 -9.06 -26.31
C SER A 26 5.88 -10.20 -25.51
N GLU A 27 6.92 -9.91 -24.73
CA GLU A 27 7.63 -10.88 -23.90
C GLU A 27 6.74 -11.43 -22.79
N LYS A 28 6.72 -12.77 -22.65
CA LYS A 28 5.88 -13.48 -21.67
C LYS A 28 6.14 -13.02 -20.23
N LYS A 29 7.41 -12.80 -19.87
CA LYS A 29 7.83 -12.33 -18.54
C LYS A 29 7.25 -10.94 -18.23
N ILE A 30 7.28 -10.03 -19.21
CA ILE A 30 6.75 -8.67 -19.05
C ILE A 30 5.23 -8.68 -18.98
N LYS A 31 4.54 -9.49 -19.79
CA LYS A 31 3.09 -9.67 -19.68
C LYS A 31 2.68 -10.20 -18.31
N GLN A 32 3.36 -11.23 -17.81
CA GLN A 32 3.10 -11.77 -16.46
C GLN A 32 3.34 -10.72 -15.38
N PHE A 33 4.40 -9.92 -15.49
CA PHE A 33 4.65 -8.83 -14.56
C PHE A 33 3.56 -7.75 -14.62
N LEU A 34 3.12 -7.34 -15.80
CA LEU A 34 2.04 -6.37 -15.98
C LEU A 34 0.70 -6.88 -15.41
N VAL A 35 0.38 -8.17 -15.59
CA VAL A 35 -0.81 -8.78 -14.99
C VAL A 35 -0.70 -8.81 -13.46
N LYS A 36 0.44 -9.22 -12.92
CA LYS A 36 0.69 -9.19 -11.46
C LYS A 36 0.58 -7.78 -10.89
N ARG A 37 1.11 -6.78 -11.61
CA ARG A 37 1.04 -5.37 -11.21
C ARG A 37 -0.40 -4.84 -11.18
N ARG A 38 -1.26 -5.26 -12.12
CA ARG A 38 -2.68 -4.86 -12.13
C ARG A 38 -3.46 -5.39 -10.93
N GLY A 39 -3.06 -6.54 -10.39
CA GLY A 39 -3.65 -7.11 -9.17
C GLY A 39 -2.99 -6.62 -7.87
N TYR A 40 -1.97 -5.77 -7.94
CA TYR A 40 -1.30 -5.26 -6.76
C TYR A 40 -2.18 -4.20 -6.09
N LYS A 41 -2.62 -4.50 -4.87
CA LYS A 41 -3.38 -3.57 -4.03
C LYS A 41 -2.45 -2.82 -3.09
N THR A 42 -2.74 -1.56 -2.82
CA THR A 42 -2.02 -0.77 -1.81
C THR A 42 -2.21 -1.37 -0.41
N PRO A 43 -1.21 -1.26 0.47
CA PRO A 43 -1.38 -1.57 1.89
C PRO A 43 -2.53 -0.74 2.48
N ASP A 44 -3.33 -1.36 3.33
CA ASP A 44 -4.44 -0.70 4.01
C ASP A 44 -3.93 -0.04 5.30
N PHE A 45 -3.41 1.19 5.16
CA PHE A 45 -2.87 1.96 6.28
C PHE A 45 -3.92 2.24 7.36
N GLY A 46 -5.19 2.43 6.99
CA GLY A 46 -6.26 2.66 7.95
C GLY A 46 -6.48 1.46 8.86
N ARG A 47 -6.52 0.24 8.28
CA ARG A 47 -6.60 -0.99 9.05
C ARG A 47 -5.37 -1.22 9.92
N MET A 48 -4.17 -0.98 9.37
CA MET A 48 -2.93 -1.12 10.14
C MET A 48 -2.85 -0.15 11.32
N ILE A 49 -3.35 1.09 11.17
CA ILE A 49 -3.44 2.04 12.30
C ILE A 49 -4.42 1.52 13.35
N LEU A 50 -5.57 0.99 12.94
CA LEU A 50 -6.54 0.39 13.86
C LEU A 50 -5.94 -0.80 14.64
N ASP A 51 -5.20 -1.65 13.95
CA ASP A 51 -4.47 -2.79 14.52
C ASP A 51 -3.49 -2.32 15.61
N LEU A 52 -2.66 -1.32 15.30
CA LEU A 52 -1.74 -0.72 16.26
C LEU A 52 -2.48 -0.06 17.44
N ARG A 53 -3.61 0.61 17.20
CA ARG A 53 -4.45 1.16 18.28
C ARG A 53 -4.98 0.08 19.21
N ASN A 54 -5.37 -1.07 18.68
CA ASN A 54 -5.79 -2.23 19.49
C ASN A 54 -4.63 -2.80 20.33
N LEU A 55 -3.38 -2.63 19.88
CA LEU A 55 -2.17 -2.93 20.65
C LEU A 55 -1.73 -1.79 21.60
N GLY A 56 -2.54 -0.73 21.73
CA GLY A 56 -2.28 0.39 22.65
C GLY A 56 -1.39 1.50 22.08
N TRP A 57 -1.15 1.52 20.77
CA TRP A 57 -0.42 2.62 20.12
C TRP A 57 -1.33 3.82 19.83
N SER A 58 -0.98 4.99 20.35
CA SER A 58 -1.66 6.24 19.99
C SER A 58 -1.11 6.83 18.68
N HIS A 59 -1.88 7.71 18.02
CA HIS A 59 -1.38 8.44 16.84
C HIS A 59 -0.11 9.24 17.16
N GLU A 60 -0.02 9.81 18.36
CA GLU A 60 1.16 10.55 18.84
C GLU A 60 2.39 9.65 18.99
N LYS A 61 2.21 8.44 19.55
CA LYS A 61 3.31 7.48 19.69
C LYS A 61 3.82 7.02 18.32
N ILE A 62 2.90 6.74 17.39
CA ILE A 62 3.25 6.38 16.00
C ILE A 62 3.97 7.54 15.32
N SER A 63 3.45 8.77 15.45
CA SER A 63 4.04 9.94 14.81
C SER A 63 5.43 10.25 15.35
N TYR A 64 5.64 10.07 16.66
CA TYR A 64 6.95 10.21 17.30
C TYR A 64 7.98 9.21 16.77
N VAL A 65 7.60 7.94 16.60
CA VAL A 65 8.51 6.90 16.10
C VAL A 65 8.84 7.08 14.62
N LEU A 66 7.87 7.53 13.83
CA LEU A 66 8.06 7.71 12.38
C LEU A 66 8.61 9.08 11.97
N ASP A 67 8.82 9.97 12.94
CA ASP A 67 9.23 11.36 12.72
C ASP A 67 8.31 12.09 11.71
N VAL A 68 7.00 11.98 11.93
CA VAL A 68 5.95 12.65 11.12
C VAL A 68 5.00 13.42 12.02
N SER A 69 4.16 14.28 11.43
CA SER A 69 3.12 14.95 12.21
C SER A 69 1.99 13.98 12.62
N PRO A 70 1.37 14.16 13.80
CA PRO A 70 0.16 13.40 14.18
C PRO A 70 -1.01 13.57 13.19
N SER A 71 -1.07 14.72 12.51
CA SER A 71 -2.04 15.00 11.45
C SER A 71 -1.81 14.14 10.20
N ALA A 72 -0.57 13.77 9.89
CA ALA A 72 -0.26 12.86 8.79
C ALA A 72 -0.82 11.46 9.08
N ILE A 73 -0.57 10.92 10.28
CA ILE A 73 -1.13 9.64 10.73
C ILE A 73 -2.67 9.65 10.66
N SER A 74 -3.29 10.73 11.13
CA SER A 74 -4.75 10.88 11.08
C SER A 74 -5.27 10.92 9.65
N SER A 75 -4.53 11.54 8.73
CA SER A 75 -4.88 11.55 7.31
C SER A 75 -4.77 10.15 6.69
N TRP A 76 -3.74 9.38 7.05
CA TRP A 76 -3.58 8.00 6.58
C TRP A 76 -4.72 7.08 7.07
N ALA A 77 -5.19 7.29 8.30
CA ALA A 77 -6.35 6.60 8.83
C ALA A 77 -7.63 6.88 8.02
N THR A 78 -7.71 8.04 7.36
CA THR A 78 -8.83 8.41 6.47
C THR A 78 -8.60 8.03 4.99
N GLY A 79 -7.50 7.34 4.68
CA GLY A 79 -7.21 6.83 3.34
C GLY A 79 -6.25 7.68 2.51
N SER A 80 -5.61 8.70 3.09
CA SER A 80 -4.48 9.33 2.40
C SER A 80 -3.25 8.40 2.42
N ILE A 81 -2.41 8.48 1.38
CA ILE A 81 -1.30 7.55 1.21
C ILE A 81 -0.01 8.23 1.68
N PRO A 82 0.79 7.60 2.56
CA PRO A 82 2.11 8.10 2.94
C PRO A 82 3.03 8.23 1.72
N ASN A 83 4.10 9.01 1.87
CA ASN A 83 5.21 8.93 0.92
C ASN A 83 5.91 7.56 1.05
N TYR A 84 6.83 7.26 0.13
CA TYR A 84 7.50 5.96 0.10
C TYR A 84 8.23 5.64 1.41
N GLU A 85 9.04 6.56 1.91
CA GLU A 85 9.88 6.35 3.10
C GLU A 85 9.06 6.12 4.36
N HIS A 86 8.08 6.98 4.65
CA HIS A 86 7.24 6.80 5.83
C HIS A 86 6.27 5.63 5.70
N GLY A 87 5.84 5.31 4.47
CA GLY A 87 5.02 4.13 4.20
C GLY A 87 5.75 2.84 4.51
N ASP A 88 7.00 2.72 4.07
CA ASP A 88 7.86 1.55 4.33
C ASP A 88 8.14 1.42 5.83
N ALA A 89 8.56 2.52 6.47
CA ALA A 89 8.79 2.55 7.91
C ALA A 89 7.54 2.18 8.74
N PHE A 90 6.36 2.63 8.32
CA PHE A 90 5.11 2.28 8.99
C PHE A 90 4.73 0.81 8.80
N ILE A 91 4.98 0.22 7.61
CA ILE A 91 4.77 -1.22 7.38
C ILE A 91 5.68 -2.05 8.27
N ASP A 92 6.95 -1.66 8.39
CA ASP A 92 7.90 -2.37 9.24
C ASP A 92 7.53 -2.28 10.72
N LEU A 93 7.12 -1.09 11.20
CA LEU A 93 6.59 -0.91 12.55
C LEU A 93 5.38 -1.82 12.79
N TRP A 94 4.44 -1.86 11.85
CA TRP A 94 3.25 -2.70 12.00
C TRP A 94 3.61 -4.19 12.04
N ARG A 95 4.54 -4.66 11.20
CA ARG A 95 4.99 -6.05 11.20
C ARG A 95 5.71 -6.42 12.49
N SER A 96 6.53 -5.52 13.04
CA SER A 96 7.25 -5.79 14.30
C SER A 96 6.30 -5.92 15.48
N GLU A 97 5.24 -5.11 15.53
CA GLU A 97 4.28 -5.11 16.63
C GLU A 97 3.24 -6.23 16.52
N THR A 98 2.80 -6.57 15.30
CA THR A 98 1.78 -7.62 15.09
C THR A 98 2.37 -9.02 14.94
N GLY A 99 3.64 -9.14 14.54
CA GLY A 99 4.28 -10.40 14.18
C GLY A 99 3.76 -11.02 12.87
N ILE A 100 2.94 -10.30 12.11
CA ILE A 100 2.31 -10.80 10.89
C ILE A 100 3.21 -10.51 9.69
N SER A 101 3.53 -11.53 8.91
CA SER A 101 4.43 -11.38 7.75
C SER A 101 3.78 -10.64 6.57
N ARG A 102 2.45 -10.72 6.41
CA ARG A 102 1.72 -10.12 5.28
C ARG A 102 0.78 -9.02 5.76
N GLU A 103 1.05 -7.81 5.31
CA GLU A 103 0.22 -6.63 5.55
C GLU A 103 -1.18 -6.75 4.91
N PRO A 104 -2.23 -6.22 5.55
CA PRO A 104 -3.53 -6.06 4.92
C PRO A 104 -3.44 -5.15 3.70
N ARG A 105 -4.29 -5.40 2.70
CA ARG A 105 -4.41 -4.54 1.52
C ARG A 105 -5.83 -4.04 1.35
N GLU A 106 -5.97 -2.91 0.67
CA GLU A 106 -7.27 -2.26 0.51
C GLU A 106 -8.33 -3.20 -0.10
N GLY A 107 -9.52 -3.21 0.51
CA GLY A 107 -10.63 -4.04 0.07
C GLY A 107 -10.42 -5.55 0.28
N GLU A 108 -9.48 -5.96 1.14
CA GLU A 108 -9.33 -7.36 1.60
C GLU A 108 -9.97 -7.62 2.97
N TRP A 109 -10.78 -6.70 3.49
CA TRP A 109 -11.42 -6.85 4.82
C TRP A 109 -12.22 -8.14 4.96
N ALA A 110 -12.95 -8.54 3.92
CA ALA A 110 -13.77 -9.75 3.93
C ALA A 110 -12.98 -11.04 3.64
N THR A 111 -11.82 -10.94 2.99
CA THR A 111 -11.09 -12.11 2.46
C THR A 111 -9.81 -12.43 3.21
N TYR A 112 -9.24 -11.47 3.93
CA TYR A 112 -8.02 -11.63 4.72
C TYR A 112 -8.27 -11.21 6.17
N GLN A 113 -8.40 -12.20 7.03
CA GLN A 113 -8.56 -12.07 8.48
C GLN A 113 -7.33 -12.64 9.18
N TYR A 114 -6.95 -12.01 10.28
CA TYR A 114 -5.82 -12.39 11.11
C TYR A 114 -6.09 -11.92 12.54
N GLU A 115 -5.52 -12.62 13.52
CA GLU A 115 -5.69 -12.28 14.93
C GLU A 115 -4.57 -11.34 15.38
N ILE A 116 -4.91 -10.29 16.11
CA ILE A 116 -3.94 -9.37 16.73
C ILE A 116 -4.26 -9.28 18.22
N GLY A 117 -3.27 -9.62 19.06
CA GLY A 117 -3.42 -9.59 20.51
C GLY A 117 -4.49 -10.57 21.04
N GLN A 118 -4.89 -10.39 22.30
CA GLN A 118 -5.84 -11.27 23.01
C GLN A 118 -7.31 -11.09 22.63
N LEU A 119 -7.64 -10.32 21.59
CA LEU A 119 -9.02 -10.13 21.16
C LEU A 119 -9.36 -11.12 20.04
N LYS A 120 -9.87 -12.29 20.46
CA LYS A 120 -10.80 -13.07 19.64
C LYS A 120 -11.96 -12.16 19.26
N LEU A 121 -11.93 -11.61 18.06
CA LEU A 121 -13.07 -10.90 17.48
C LEU A 121 -14.19 -11.93 17.30
N LEU A 122 -15.23 -11.83 18.13
CA LEU A 122 -16.50 -12.56 17.99
C LEU A 122 -17.31 -12.02 16.81
#